data_AF-A0A938DZJ8-F1
#
_entry.id   AF-A0A938DZJ8-F1
#
_cell.length_a   1.000
_cell.length_b   1.000
_cell.length_c   1.000
_cell.angle_alpha   90.00
_cell.angle_beta   90.00
_cell.angle_gamma   90.00
#
_symmetry.space_group_name_H-M   'P 1'
#
loop_
_entity.id
_entity.type
_entity.pdbx_description
1 polymer ?
#
loop_
_entity_poly.entity_id
_entity_poly.type
_entity_poly.pdbx_seq_one_letter_code
_entity_poly.pdbx_strand_id
1 'polypeptide(L)' 'MNIRWLHRAPKAESARTPESPVDLHRVSSDFCYAICRFTLDCTCGAHFDTPFIDEALEWREMHERLAPLVDQMPVTA' A
#
# COMPACT_ATOMS: atom_id res chain seq x y z
N MET A 1 7.85 -8.24 40.26
CA MET A 1 8.86 -7.51 39.47
C MET A 1 8.19 -7.09 38.18
N ASN A 2 7.87 -5.79 38.03
CA ASN A 2 7.16 -5.26 36.86
C ASN A 2 8.15 -4.65 35.88
N ILE A 3 8.22 -5.18 34.65
CA ILE A 3 8.98 -4.58 33.56
C ILE A 3 7.97 -3.88 32.64
N ARG A 4 7.87 -2.55 32.75
CA ARG A 4 7.12 -1.70 31.81
C ARG A 4 7.92 -1.58 30.52
N TRP A 5 7.54 -2.33 29.49
CA TRP A 5 8.08 -2.14 28.15
C TRP A 5 7.36 -0.97 27.48
N LEU A 6 7.99 0.20 27.50
CA LEU A 6 7.61 1.35 26.68
C LEU A 6 8.21 1.15 25.28
N HIS A 7 7.47 0.50 24.36
CA HIS A 7 7.82 0.56 22.94
C HIS A 7 7.05 1.72 22.27
N ARG A 8 7.67 2.90 22.31
CA ARG A 8 7.33 4.04 21.46
C ARG A 8 8.07 3.86 20.13
N ALA A 9 7.31 3.81 19.03
CA ALA A 9 7.81 3.59 17.67
C ALA A 9 8.69 4.72 17.14
N PRO A 10 9.54 4.44 16.15
CA PRO A 10 9.76 5.34 15.03
C PRO A 10 8.99 4.85 13.79
N LYS A 11 8.12 5.73 13.29
CA LYS A 11 7.58 5.70 11.92
C LYS A 11 8.73 5.39 10.95
N ALA A 12 8.56 4.36 10.11
CA ALA A 12 9.45 4.16 8.97
C ALA A 12 9.22 5.31 7.98
N GLU A 13 10.00 6.38 8.12
CA GLU A 13 10.14 7.41 7.10
C GLU A 13 10.95 6.79 5.95
N SER A 14 10.25 6.19 4.99
CA SER A 14 10.84 5.67 3.76
C SER A 14 11.24 6.84 2.87
N ALA A 15 12.54 6.98 2.66
CA ALA A 15 13.19 8.07 1.94
C ALA A 15 12.57 8.32 0.55
N ARG A 16 12.25 9.58 0.26
CA ARG A 16 11.85 10.03 -1.09
C ARG A 16 13.08 10.06 -2.00
N THR A 17 13.17 9.10 -2.91
CA THR A 17 14.02 9.12 -4.10
C THR A 17 13.40 10.07 -5.14
N PRO A 18 14.18 10.87 -5.89
CA PRO A 18 13.66 11.97 -6.71
C PRO A 18 12.73 11.50 -7.83
N GLU A 19 11.75 12.35 -8.10
CA GLU A 19 10.61 12.23 -9.00
C GLU A 19 10.95 11.86 -10.46
N SER A 20 10.82 10.57 -10.77
CA SER A 20 10.52 10.03 -12.10
C SER A 20 9.05 10.33 -12.43
N PRO A 21 8.63 10.52 -13.71
CA PRO A 21 7.30 11.01 -14.07
C PRO A 21 6.22 10.19 -13.36
N VAL A 22 5.59 10.86 -12.38
CA VAL A 22 4.44 10.47 -11.56
C VAL A 22 4.05 8.99 -11.69
N ASP A 23 4.60 8.13 -10.85
CA ASP A 23 4.00 6.81 -10.59
C ASP A 23 2.61 7.03 -9.97
N LEU A 24 1.61 7.29 -10.81
CA LEU A 24 0.20 7.51 -10.44
C LEU A 24 -0.36 6.31 -9.67
N HIS A 25 0.18 5.12 -9.93
CA HIS A 25 -0.22 3.86 -9.33
C HIS A 25 0.93 3.12 -8.65
N ARG A 26 1.62 3.76 -7.71
CA ARG A 26 2.57 3.08 -6.83
C ARG A 26 1.84 2.40 -5.68
N VAL A 27 1.91 1.07 -5.62
CA VAL A 27 1.37 0.27 -4.51
C VAL A 27 2.42 0.15 -3.40
N SER A 28 2.02 0.47 -2.18
CA SER A 28 2.76 0.20 -0.95
C SER A 28 2.03 -0.90 -0.17
N SER A 29 2.77 -1.88 0.35
CA SER A 29 2.19 -2.98 1.13
C SER A 29 2.79 -3.04 2.53
N ASP A 30 1.96 -3.27 3.53
CA ASP A 30 2.33 -3.47 4.94
C ASP A 30 1.60 -4.69 5.53
N PHE A 31 2.07 -5.18 6.68
CA PHE A 31 1.38 -6.22 7.43
C PHE A 31 1.06 -5.74 8.85
N CYS A 32 -0.22 -5.55 9.13
CA CYS A 32 -0.68 -5.09 10.43
C CYS A 32 -0.73 -6.26 11.42
N TYR A 33 0.31 -6.38 12.26
CA TYR A 33 0.41 -7.41 13.29
C TYR A 33 -0.69 -7.35 14.37
N ALA A 34 -1.35 -6.19 14.54
CA ALA A 34 -2.42 -6.05 15.53
C ALA A 34 -3.71 -6.78 15.12
N ILE A 35 -3.96 -6.89 13.82
CA ILE A 35 -5.18 -7.50 13.26
C ILE A 35 -4.88 -8.67 12.32
N CYS A 36 -3.61 -9.02 12.14
CA CYS A 36 -3.13 -10.08 11.25
C CYS A 36 -3.66 -9.96 9.81
N ARG A 37 -3.51 -8.77 9.20
CA ARG A 37 -3.94 -8.49 7.82
C ARG A 37 -2.84 -7.82 7.03
N PHE A 38 -2.76 -8.16 5.75
CA PHE A 38 -2.05 -7.39 4.74
C PHE A 38 -2.85 -6.15 4.39
N THR A 39 -2.15 -5.04 4.22
CA THR A 39 -2.73 -3.77 3.82
C THR A 39 -1.98 -3.26 2.61
N LEU A 40 -2.69 -2.91 1.55
CA LEU A 40 -2.16 -2.43 0.30
C LEU A 40 -2.79 -1.08 0.00
N ASP A 41 -1.95 -0.06 -0.13
CA ASP A 41 -2.32 1.32 -0.42
C ASP A 41 -1.69 1.75 -1.73
N CYS A 42 -2.50 2.24 -2.65
CA CYS A 42 -2.03 2.81 -3.90
C CYS A 42 -2.12 4.33 -3.89
N THR A 43 -1.17 5.00 -4.55
CA THR A 43 -1.18 6.47 -4.71
C THR A 43 -2.42 7.02 -5.41
N CYS A 44 -3.16 6.18 -6.16
CA CYS A 44 -4.45 6.52 -6.76
C CYS A 44 -5.62 6.58 -5.76
N GLY A 45 -5.38 6.24 -4.49
CA GLY A 45 -6.40 6.21 -3.42
C GLY A 45 -7.07 4.85 -3.22
N ALA A 46 -6.69 3.83 -3.99
CA ALA A 46 -7.18 2.47 -3.76
C ALA A 46 -6.57 1.86 -2.50
N HIS A 47 -7.40 1.26 -1.66
CA HIS A 47 -7.03 0.56 -0.44
C HIS A 47 -7.57 -0.86 -0.48
N PHE A 48 -6.76 -1.83 -0.11
CA PHE A 48 -7.15 -3.22 -0.03
C PHE A 48 -6.57 -3.88 1.22
N ASP A 49 -7.42 -4.65 1.92
CA ASP A 49 -7.04 -5.35 3.14
C ASP A 49 -7.52 -6.80 3.12
N THR A 50 -6.63 -7.72 3.46
CA THR A 50 -6.94 -9.17 3.44
C THR A 50 -6.08 -9.92 4.46
N PRO A 51 -6.60 -11.00 5.10
CA PRO A 51 -5.77 -11.87 5.91
C PRO A 51 -4.96 -12.88 5.08
N PHE A 52 -5.19 -12.96 3.76
CA PHE A 52 -4.61 -13.96 2.87
C PHE A 52 -3.55 -13.34 1.96
N ILE A 53 -2.34 -13.90 1.97
CA ILE A 53 -1.23 -13.36 1.16
C ILE A 53 -1.46 -13.53 -0.34
N ASP A 54 -2.11 -14.62 -0.74
CA ASP A 54 -2.40 -14.87 -2.15
C ASP A 54 -3.32 -13.77 -2.71
N GLU A 55 -4.41 -13.45 -2.00
CA GLU A 55 -5.32 -12.36 -2.37
C GLU A 55 -4.62 -10.99 -2.44
N ALA A 56 -3.69 -10.73 -1.51
CA ALA A 56 -2.91 -9.49 -1.51
C ALA A 56 -2.02 -9.37 -2.75
N LEU A 57 -1.37 -10.47 -3.14
CA LEU A 57 -0.51 -10.52 -4.32
C LEU A 57 -1.32 -10.44 -5.61
N GLU A 58 -2.43 -11.18 -5.70
CA GLU A 58 -3.35 -11.14 -6.84
C GLU A 58 -3.91 -9.74 -7.05
N TRP A 59 -4.35 -9.08 -5.97
CA TRP A 59 -4.85 -7.71 -6.05
C TRP A 59 -3.78 -6.76 -6.56
N ARG A 60 -2.55 -6.84 -6.05
CA ARG A 60 -1.44 -5.98 -6.48
C ARG A 60 -1.13 -6.15 -7.96
N GLU A 61 -0.98 -7.40 -8.40
CA GLU A 61 -0.68 -7.72 -9.80
C GLU A 61 -1.78 -7.19 -10.74
N MET A 62 -3.05 -7.43 -10.38
CA MET A 62 -4.19 -6.93 -11.13
C MET A 62 -4.21 -5.40 -11.16
N HIS A 63 -3.98 -4.75 -10.01
CA HIS A 63 -4.01 -3.29 -9.90
C HIS A 63 -2.91 -2.63 -10.74
N GLU A 64 -1.68 -3.14 -10.70
CA GLU A 64 -0.56 -2.66 -11.52
C GLU A 64 -0.82 -2.86 -13.02
N ARG A 65 -1.48 -3.97 -13.41
CA ARG A 65 -1.84 -4.23 -14.82
C ARG A 65 -2.96 -3.33 -15.33
N LEU A 66 -3.93 -2.99 -14.48
CA LEU A 66 -5.08 -2.16 -14.85
C LEU A 66 -4.79 -0.66 -14.74
N ALA A 67 -3.80 -0.27 -13.93
CA ALA A 67 -3.42 1.13 -13.73
C ALA A 67 -3.27 1.95 -15.04
N PRO A 68 -2.53 1.48 -16.07
CA PRO A 68 -2.40 2.23 -17.31
C PRO A 68 -3.73 2.42 -18.06
N LEU A 69 -4.68 1.50 -17.90
CA LEU A 69 -6.00 1.61 -18.52
C LEU A 69 -6.86 2.65 -17.80
N VAL A 70 -6.76 2.69 -16.46
CA VAL A 70 -7.46 3.68 -15.63
C VAL A 70 -6.94 5.09 -15.91
N ASP A 71 -5.63 5.26 -16.05
CA ASP A 71 -5.01 6.55 -16.42
C ASP A 71 -5.46 7.07 -17.80
N GLN A 72 -5.85 6.18 -18.71
CA GLN A 72 -6.31 6.52 -20.05
C GLN A 72 -7.81 6.82 -20.14
N MET A 73 -8.58 6.59 -19.09
CA MET A 73 -10.01 6.92 -19.10
C MET A 73 -10.21 8.42 -18.83
N PRO A 74 -10.74 9.19 -19.80
CA PRO A 74 -11.07 10.58 -19.54
C PRO A 74 -12.15 10.64 -18.45
N VAL A 75 -11.91 11.43 -17.41
CA VAL A 75 -12.98 11.87 -16.49
C VAL A 75 -14.01 12.60 -17.34
N THR A 76 -15.09 11.92 -17.70
CA THR A 76 -16.27 12.57 -18.27
C THR A 76 -16.94 13.32 -17.12
N ALA A 77 -16.79 14.65 -17.14
CA ALA A 77 -17.45 15.59 -16.26
C ALA A 77 -18.97 15.62 -16.45
#